data_AF-A0A3M1BU01-F1
#
_entry.id   AF-A0A3M1BU01-F1
#
_cell.length_a   1.000
_cell.length_b   1.000
_cell.length_c   1.000
_cell.angle_alpha   90.00
_cell.angle_beta   90.00
_cell.angle_gamma   90.00
#
_symmetry.space_group_name_H-M   'P 1'
#
loop_
_entity.id
_entity.type
_entity.pdbx_description
1 polymer ?
#
loop_
_entity_poly.entity_id
_entity_poly.type
_entity_poly.pdbx_seq_one_letter_code
_entity_poly.pdbx_strand_id
1 'polypeptide(L)' 'FGLAKGDAFMFSILCASASYIAVPAAMRLSVPEANPSLYVTMSLAITFPFNIAVGIPLYYFLINHLWG' A
#
# COMPACT_ATOMS: atom_id res chain seq x y z
N PHE A 1 -6.29 21.64 6.82
CA PHE A 1 -5.08 21.08 6.18
C PHE A 1 -4.83 21.84 4.88
N GLY A 2 -3.57 22.06 4.46
CA GLY A 2 -3.26 22.83 3.24
C GLY A 2 -3.54 22.09 1.91
N LEU A 3 -4.01 20.84 1.97
CA LEU A 3 -4.35 20.01 0.82
C LEU A 3 -5.87 19.86 0.71
N ALA A 4 -6.40 19.93 -0.51
CA ALA A 4 -7.78 19.58 -0.79
C ALA A 4 -8.05 18.10 -0.45
N LYS A 5 -9.31 17.75 -0.15
CA LYS A 5 -9.66 16.37 0.27
C LYS A 5 -9.26 15.32 -0.77
N GLY A 6 -9.44 15.63 -2.05
CA GLY A 6 -9.04 14.74 -3.15
C GLY A 6 -7.54 14.50 -3.19
N ASP A 7 -6.74 15.56 -3.03
CA ASP A 7 -5.27 15.46 -3.01
C ASP A 7 -4.78 14.69 -1.79
N ALA A 8 -5.38 14.92 -0.62
CA ALA A 8 -5.08 14.16 0.60
C ALA A 8 -5.40 12.67 0.43
N PHE A 9 -6.48 12.34 -0.30
CA PHE A 9 -6.86 10.96 -0.59
C PHE A 9 -5.90 10.28 -1.56
N MET A 10 -5.57 10.94 -2.66
CA MET A 10 -4.55 10.45 -3.59
C MET A 10 -3.20 10.26 -2.90
N PHE A 11 -2.79 11.23 -2.08
CA PHE A 11 -1.55 11.15 -1.31
C PHE A 11 -1.57 9.95 -0.35
N SER A 12 -2.67 9.74 0.36
CA SER A 12 -2.83 8.60 1.27
C SER A 12 -2.73 7.25 0.54
N ILE A 13 -3.35 7.11 -0.65
CA ILE A 13 -3.23 5.91 -1.48
C ILE A 13 -1.78 5.68 -1.91
N LEU A 14 -1.09 6.73 -2.36
CA LEU A 14 0.30 6.64 -2.80
C LEU A 14 1.23 6.21 -1.66
N CYS A 15 1.07 6.82 -0.48
CA CYS A 15 1.84 6.44 0.71
C CYS A 15 1.55 5.01 1.16
N ALA A 16 0.28 4.59 1.17
CA ALA A 16 -0.11 3.26 1.63
C ALA A 16 0.22 2.14 0.63
N SER A 17 0.31 2.45 -0.66
CA SER A 17 0.59 1.48 -1.72
C SER A 17 2.08 1.23 -1.93
N ALA A 18 2.92 1.68 -1.00
CA ALA A 18 4.35 1.59 -1.13
C ALA A 18 4.84 0.14 -1.10
N SER A 19 5.08 -0.36 -2.32
CA SER A 19 6.17 -1.26 -2.71
C SER A 19 5.84 -2.74 -2.93
N TYR A 20 4.80 -3.01 -3.74
CA TYR A 20 4.55 -4.38 -4.25
C TYR A 20 5.69 -4.95 -5.12
N ILE A 21 6.53 -4.07 -5.67
CA ILE A 21 7.66 -4.42 -6.54
C ILE A 21 9.00 -4.31 -5.80
N ALA A 22 9.24 -3.20 -5.09
CA ALA A 22 10.54 -2.98 -4.47
C ALA A 22 10.73 -3.82 -3.19
N VAL A 23 9.67 -4.24 -2.47
CA VAL A 23 9.81 -5.17 -1.34
C VAL A 23 10.31 -6.55 -1.80
N PRO A 24 9.73 -7.20 -2.83
CA PRO A 24 10.31 -8.42 -3.40
C PRO A 24 11.76 -8.25 -3.89
N ALA A 25 12.08 -7.13 -4.52
CA ALA A 25 13.44 -6.85 -4.99
C ALA A 25 14.42 -6.70 -3.81
N ALA A 26 14.02 -5.97 -2.76
CA ALA A 26 14.81 -5.79 -1.55
C ALA A 26 15.00 -7.12 -0.81
N MET A 27 13.96 -7.95 -0.68
CA MET A 27 14.08 -9.26 -0.01
C MET A 27 15.05 -10.19 -0.71
N ARG A 28 15.06 -10.19 -2.04
CA ARG A 28 16.03 -10.99 -2.80
C ARG A 28 17.48 -10.61 -2.48
N LEU A 29 17.75 -9.35 -2.15
CA LEU A 29 19.08 -8.85 -1.83
C LEU A 29 19.41 -8.99 -0.34
N SER A 30 18.44 -8.76 0.55
CA SER A 30 18.66 -8.75 2.00
C SER A 30 18.60 -10.14 2.63
N VAL A 31 17.77 -11.04 2.10
CA VAL A 31 17.65 -12.43 2.57
C VAL A 31 17.56 -13.37 1.35
N PRO A 32 18.71 -13.67 0.71
CA PRO A 32 18.75 -14.46 -0.53
C PRO A 32 18.24 -15.90 -0.37
N GLU A 33 18.31 -16.46 0.85
CA GLU A 33 17.81 -17.79 1.21
C GLU A 33 16.27 -17.86 1.28
N ALA A 34 15.58 -16.72 1.32
CA ALA A 34 14.12 -16.68 1.40
C ALA A 34 13.49 -17.11 0.07
N ASN A 35 12.43 -17.92 0.13
CA ASN A 35 11.75 -18.41 -1.06
C ASN A 35 11.05 -17.26 -1.83
N PRO A 36 11.44 -16.98 -3.09
CA PRO A 36 10.84 -15.92 -3.90
C PRO A 36 9.35 -16.06 -4.13
N SER A 37 8.86 -17.29 -4.30
CA SER A 37 7.45 -17.55 -4.51
C SER A 37 6.60 -17.12 -3.32
N LEU A 38 7.12 -17.13 -2.09
CA LEU A 38 6.37 -16.69 -0.92
C LEU A 38 6.26 -15.16 -0.88
N TYR A 39 7.37 -14.43 -0.86
CA TYR A 39 7.30 -12.98 -0.68
C TYR A 39 6.68 -12.25 -1.89
N VAL A 40 6.84 -12.77 -3.11
CA VAL A 40 6.17 -12.23 -4.31
C VAL A 40 4.66 -12.44 -4.21
N THR A 41 4.22 -13.66 -3.87
CA THR A 41 2.79 -13.99 -3.71
C THR A 41 2.16 -13.19 -2.58
N MET A 42 2.83 -13.07 -1.42
CA MET A 42 2.35 -12.25 -0.32
C MET A 42 2.11 -10.80 -0.76
N SER A 43 3.07 -10.21 -1.50
CA SER A 43 2.96 -8.83 -1.96
C SER A 43 1.81 -8.62 -2.96
N LEU A 44 1.68 -9.49 -3.96
CA LEU A 44 0.73 -9.32 -5.07
C LEU A 44 -0.66 -9.92 -4.82
N ALA A 45 -0.75 -11.05 -4.13
CA ALA A 45 -2.01 -11.76 -3.92
C ALA A 45 -2.67 -11.41 -2.59
N ILE A 46 -1.93 -10.87 -1.62
CA ILE A 46 -2.46 -10.51 -0.30
C ILE A 46 -2.39 -9.00 -0.08
N THR A 47 -1.20 -8.41 -0.01
CA THR A 47 -1.03 -7.00 0.36
C THR A 47 -1.73 -6.07 -0.63
N PHE A 48 -1.53 -6.29 -1.94
CA PHE A 48 -2.18 -5.46 -2.96
C PHE A 48 -3.71 -5.55 -2.92
N PRO A 49 -4.35 -6.73 -2.98
CA PRO A 49 -5.81 -6.84 -2.91
C PRO A 49 -6.37 -6.33 -1.59
N PHE A 50 -5.68 -6.55 -0.47
CA PHE A 50 -6.09 -6.01 0.82
C PHE A 50 -6.10 -4.48 0.82
N ASN A 51 -5.07 -3.85 0.26
CA ASN A 51 -5.00 -2.40 0.19
C ASN A 51 -6.09 -1.81 -0.70
N ILE A 52 -6.45 -2.48 -1.79
CA ILE A 52 -7.58 -2.06 -2.64
C ILE A 52 -8.92 -2.29 -1.94
N ALA A 53 -9.16 -3.48 -1.41
CA ALA A 53 -10.47 -3.89 -0.90
C ALA A 53 -10.81 -3.26 0.47
N VAL A 54 -9.80 -3.07 1.33
CA VAL A 54 -9.98 -2.57 2.69
C VAL A 54 -9.33 -1.20 2.86
N GLY A 55 -8.09 -1.05 2.38
CA GLY A 55 -7.32 0.19 2.52
C GLY A 55 -8.02 1.40 1.88
N ILE A 56 -8.32 1.35 0.58
CA ILE A 56 -8.93 2.47 -0.15
C ILE A 56 -10.24 2.94 0.49
N PRO A 57 -11.23 2.06 0.79
CA PRO A 57 -12.45 2.49 1.49
C PRO A 57 -12.17 3.11 2.85
N LEU A 58 -11.22 2.56 3.61
CA LEU A 58 -10.84 3.09 4.92
C LEU A 58 -10.20 4.48 4.80
N TYR A 59 -9.28 4.70 3.86
CA TYR A 59 -8.66 6.00 3.63
C TYR A 59 -9.69 7.04 3.22
N TYR A 60 -10.64 6.66 2.35
CA TYR A 60 -11.75 7.51 1.94
C TYR A 60 -12.63 7.90 3.13
N PHE A 61 -12.99 6.93 3.98
CA PHE A 61 -13.77 7.19 5.19
C PHE A 61 -13.05 8.15 6.15
N LEU A 62 -11.77 7.88 6.44
CA LEU A 62 -10.96 8.71 7.33
C LEU A 62 -10.83 10.14 6.80
N ILE A 63 -10.61 10.33 5.51
CA ILE A 63 -10.48 11.67 4.93
C ILE A 63 -11.80 12.42 4.94
N ASN A 64 -12.93 11.77 4.64
CA ASN A 64 -14.21 12.46 4.75
C ASN A 64 -14.56 12.88 6.18
N HIS A 65 -14.08 12.13 7.18
CA HIS A 65 -14.35 12.42 8.58
C HIS A 65 -13.36 13.43 9.19
N LEU A 66 -12.07 13.33 8.86
CA LEU A 66 -10.99 14.11 9.47
C LEU A 66 -10.64 15.37 8.68
N TRP A 67 -10.84 15.36 7.36
CA TRP A 67 -10.54 16.49 6.50
C TRP A 67 -11.80 17.36 6.37
N GLY A 68 -11.81 18.47 7.10
CA GLY A 68 -12.77 19.58 6.99
C GLY A 68 -12.24 20.66 6.07
#